data_AF-A0A7X7JJS9-F1
#
_entry.id   AF-A0A7X7JJS9-F1
#
_cell.length_a   1.000
_cell.length_b   1.000
_cell.length_c   1.000
_cell.angle_alpha   90.00
_cell.angle_beta   90.00
_cell.angle_gamma   90.00
#
_symmetry.space_group_name_H-M   'P 1'
#
loop_
_entity.id
_entity.type
_entity.pdbx_description
1 polymer ?
#
loop_
_entity_poly.entity_id
_entity_poly.type
_entity_poly.pdbx_seq_one_letter_code
_entity_poly.pdbx_strand_id
1 'polypeptide(L)'
;MPQGNAKARPEDDAIDRRRLGTYLNDHLMGATAGGRVARRSAEANAGTEYGRVLSWLADEIDEERETLRRVMAALNLPENPFKKLTGVLLERAGSLKLNGQIVGYSPLSRLLELEGLVIGVLGKRCLWQTLEVLATKEPALGAFDFPDLQARAGRQLSRLGQLRLDARLPAFESTPAPSRASERTSTGARSSATKDTSHTTGQPLPPLRPTFDLSRASKRDGGAERRTGEERRQRMIFTSAAADRRSGTDRRSSSPGPA
;
A
#
# COMPACT_ATOMS: atom_id res chain seq x y z
N MET A 1 -14.84 -48.32 24.71
CA MET A 1 -15.51 -47.60 23.60
C MET A 1 -16.95 -48.07 23.58
N PRO A 2 -17.94 -47.15 23.60
CA PRO A 2 -18.25 -46.39 22.39
C PRO A 2 -18.18 -44.88 22.60
N GLN A 3 -17.91 -44.22 21.48
CA GLN A 3 -17.72 -42.80 21.30
C GLN A 3 -19.05 -42.06 21.43
N GLY A 4 -19.12 -41.10 22.35
CA GLY A 4 -20.16 -40.08 22.38
C GLY A 4 -19.93 -39.09 21.26
N ASN A 5 -20.77 -39.17 20.24
CA ASN A 5 -20.82 -38.28 19.10
C ASN A 5 -21.14 -36.85 19.57
N ALA A 6 -20.10 -36.05 19.87
CA ALA A 6 -20.25 -34.62 20.10
C ALA A 6 -20.58 -33.96 18.74
N LYS A 7 -21.88 -33.90 18.42
CA LYS A 7 -22.40 -33.00 17.38
C LYS A 7 -21.82 -31.62 17.67
N ALA A 8 -20.96 -31.11 16.78
CA ALA A 8 -20.49 -29.74 16.81
C ALA A 8 -21.71 -28.83 16.98
N ARG A 9 -21.68 -27.98 18.01
CA ARG A 9 -22.79 -27.07 18.30
C ARG A 9 -22.86 -26.09 17.13
N PRO A 10 -24.02 -25.84 16.51
CA PRO A 10 -24.13 -24.94 15.36
C PRO A 10 -23.63 -23.51 15.65
N GLU A 11 -23.50 -23.15 16.93
CA GLU A 11 -22.88 -21.91 17.40
C GLU A 11 -21.35 -21.85 17.30
N ASP A 12 -20.62 -22.98 17.24
CA ASP A 12 -19.14 -22.99 17.20
C ASP A 12 -18.59 -22.62 15.81
N ASP A 13 -19.45 -22.63 14.77
CA ASP A 13 -19.09 -22.30 13.39
C ASP A 13 -19.54 -20.90 12.95
N ALA A 14 -20.30 -20.19 13.78
CA ALA A 14 -20.84 -18.87 13.46
C ALA A 14 -19.84 -17.75 13.75
N ILE A 15 -19.65 -16.84 12.79
CA ILE A 15 -18.82 -15.64 12.96
C ILE A 15 -19.46 -14.71 14.01
N ASP A 16 -18.72 -14.39 15.08
CA ASP A 16 -19.14 -13.41 16.08
C ASP A 16 -19.21 -12.00 15.46
N ARG A 17 -20.43 -11.56 15.15
CA ARG A 17 -20.72 -10.26 14.50
C ARG A 17 -20.23 -9.07 15.32
N ARG A 18 -20.25 -9.15 16.64
CA ARG A 18 -19.80 -8.05 17.50
C ARG A 18 -18.29 -7.90 17.39
N ARG A 19 -17.54 -9.00 17.47
CA ARG A 19 -16.07 -8.97 17.31
C ARG A 19 -15.68 -8.51 15.92
N LEU A 20 -16.34 -9.02 14.88
CA LEU A 20 -16.08 -8.59 13.51
C LEU A 20 -16.40 -7.10 13.32
N GLY A 21 -17.53 -6.62 13.86
CA GLY A 21 -17.90 -5.21 13.85
C GLY A 21 -16.84 -4.31 14.49
N THR A 22 -16.33 -4.66 15.67
CA THR A 22 -15.21 -3.93 16.32
C THR A 22 -13.98 -3.93 15.42
N TYR A 23 -13.57 -5.10 14.94
CA TYR A 23 -12.38 -5.28 14.11
C TYR A 23 -12.42 -4.42 12.83
N LEU A 24 -13.53 -4.44 12.09
CA LEU A 24 -13.67 -3.64 10.86
C LEU A 24 -13.70 -2.14 11.14
N ASN A 25 -14.35 -1.72 12.23
CA ASN A 25 -14.38 -0.30 12.61
C ASN A 25 -12.99 0.22 13.03
N ASP A 26 -12.20 -0.57 13.74
CA ASP A 26 -10.82 -0.22 14.10
C ASP A 26 -9.95 -0.05 12.84
N HIS A 27 -10.11 -0.96 11.87
CA HIS A 27 -9.44 -0.85 10.58
C HIS A 27 -9.92 0.34 9.74
N LEU A 28 -11.21 0.67 9.77
CA LEU A 28 -11.76 1.85 9.08
C LEU A 28 -11.22 3.16 9.67
N MET A 29 -11.08 3.21 11.00
CA MET A 29 -10.42 4.30 11.70
C MET A 29 -8.95 4.43 11.28
N GLY A 30 -8.21 3.30 11.29
CA GLY A 30 -6.82 3.24 10.87
C GLY A 30 -6.61 3.70 9.42
N ALA A 31 -7.46 3.25 8.49
CA ALA A 31 -7.44 3.68 7.10
C ALA A 31 -7.70 5.20 6.95
N THR A 32 -8.66 5.74 7.71
CA THR A 32 -8.95 7.18 7.72
C THR A 32 -7.77 8.00 8.23
N ALA A 33 -7.10 7.56 9.30
CA ALA A 33 -5.92 8.23 9.83
C ALA A 33 -4.72 8.12 8.86
N GLY A 34 -4.47 6.93 8.32
CA GLY A 34 -3.40 6.66 7.37
C GLY A 34 -3.51 7.47 6.09
N GLY A 35 -4.71 7.57 5.50
CA GLY A 35 -4.96 8.37 4.29
C GLY A 35 -4.67 9.86 4.51
N ARG A 36 -5.06 10.41 5.68
CA ARG A 36 -4.73 11.79 6.06
C ARG A 36 -3.23 12.02 6.22
N VAL A 37 -2.52 11.08 6.84
CA VAL A 37 -1.05 11.15 6.94
C VAL A 37 -0.43 11.12 5.55
N ALA A 38 -0.81 10.16 4.70
CA ALA A 38 -0.28 10.06 3.33
C ALA A 38 -0.49 11.35 2.53
N ARG A 39 -1.70 11.94 2.58
CA ARG A 39 -2.03 13.18 1.86
C ARG A 39 -1.24 14.38 2.39
N ARG A 40 -1.17 14.56 3.71
CA ARG A 40 -0.34 15.60 4.35
C ARG A 40 1.14 15.45 3.99
N SER A 41 1.67 14.22 4.06
CA SER A 41 3.06 13.94 3.73
C SER A 41 3.33 14.17 2.24
N ALA A 42 2.36 13.91 1.36
CA ALA A 42 2.47 14.20 -0.06
C ALA A 42 2.61 15.71 -0.31
N GLU A 43 1.75 16.52 0.31
CA GLU A 43 1.76 17.99 0.22
C GLU A 43 3.08 18.58 0.75
N ALA A 44 3.56 18.09 1.90
CA ALA A 44 4.83 18.53 2.48
C ALA A 44 6.07 18.14 1.65
N ASN A 45 5.92 17.23 0.70
CA ASN A 45 6.97 16.79 -0.22
C ASN A 45 6.62 17.06 -1.70
N ALA A 46 5.78 18.07 -1.96
CA ALA A 46 5.38 18.46 -3.30
C ALA A 46 6.61 18.74 -4.20
N GLY A 47 6.50 18.37 -5.48
CA GLY A 47 7.60 18.50 -6.45
C GLY A 47 8.70 17.44 -6.34
N THR A 48 8.68 16.57 -5.32
CA THR A 48 9.64 15.47 -5.15
C THR A 48 9.04 14.11 -5.55
N GLU A 49 9.89 13.09 -5.66
CA GLU A 49 9.44 11.70 -5.83
C GLU A 49 8.60 11.20 -4.65
N TYR A 50 8.97 11.58 -3.41
CA TYR A 50 8.18 11.27 -2.21
C TYR A 50 6.74 11.77 -2.35
N GLY A 51 6.57 13.03 -2.77
CA GLY A 51 5.25 13.65 -2.95
C GLY A 51 4.37 12.87 -3.95
N ARG A 52 4.95 12.49 -5.10
CA ARG A 52 4.21 11.73 -6.12
C ARG A 52 3.73 10.36 -5.62
N VAL A 53 4.62 9.59 -4.99
CA VAL A 53 4.30 8.24 -4.49
C VAL A 53 3.31 8.32 -3.31
N LEU A 54 3.48 9.29 -2.41
CA LEU A 54 2.58 9.47 -1.27
C LEU A 54 1.18 9.94 -1.71
N SER A 55 1.09 10.76 -2.76
CA SER A 55 -0.20 11.14 -3.34
C SER A 55 -0.92 9.92 -3.92
N TRP A 56 -0.22 9.12 -4.74
CA TRP A 56 -0.77 7.86 -5.27
C TRP A 56 -1.22 6.92 -4.15
N LEU A 57 -0.42 6.79 -3.08
CA LEU A 57 -0.78 5.97 -1.93
C LEU A 57 -2.03 6.50 -1.21
N ALA A 58 -2.17 7.83 -1.07
CA ALA A 58 -3.34 8.43 -0.43
C ALA A 58 -4.62 8.07 -1.20
N ASP A 59 -4.59 8.18 -2.53
CA ASP A 59 -5.73 7.84 -3.39
C ASP A 59 -6.08 6.35 -3.30
N GLU A 60 -5.07 5.46 -3.31
CA GLU A 60 -5.29 4.02 -3.12
C GLU A 60 -5.91 3.70 -1.75
N ILE A 61 -5.42 4.32 -0.67
CA ILE A 61 -5.98 4.14 0.67
C ILE A 61 -7.44 4.62 0.72
N ASP A 62 -7.76 5.73 0.05
CA ASP A 62 -9.12 6.25 -0.01
C ASP A 62 -10.06 5.25 -0.73
N GLU A 63 -9.64 4.66 -1.85
CA GLU A 63 -10.39 3.61 -2.55
C GLU A 63 -10.57 2.33 -1.73
N GLU A 64 -9.52 1.87 -1.06
CA GLU A 64 -9.54 0.69 -0.20
C GLU A 64 -10.43 0.91 1.02
N ARG A 65 -10.48 2.14 1.54
CA ARG A 65 -11.39 2.55 2.61
C ARG A 65 -12.85 2.51 2.16
N GLU A 66 -13.16 2.96 0.95
CA GLU A 66 -14.51 2.79 0.39
C GLU A 66 -14.85 1.31 0.16
N THR A 67 -13.86 0.51 -0.20
CA THR A 67 -14.03 -0.96 -0.30
C THR A 67 -14.36 -1.58 1.05
N LEU A 68 -13.69 -1.14 2.13
CA LEU A 68 -13.99 -1.58 3.49
C LEU A 68 -15.43 -1.22 3.90
N ARG A 69 -15.91 -0.02 3.55
CA ARG A 69 -17.31 0.35 3.80
C ARG A 69 -18.29 -0.55 3.08
N ARG A 70 -18.02 -0.89 1.81
CA ARG A 70 -18.85 -1.84 1.06
C ARG A 70 -18.85 -3.24 1.70
N VAL A 71 -17.71 -3.69 2.23
CA VAL A 71 -17.62 -4.92 3.01
C VAL A 71 -18.50 -4.85 4.26
N MET A 72 -18.41 -3.76 5.03
CA MET A 72 -19.25 -3.57 6.23
C MET A 72 -20.74 -3.54 5.90
N ALA A 73 -21.12 -2.88 4.80
CA ALA A 73 -22.49 -2.84 4.32
C ALA A 73 -23.00 -4.23 3.91
N ALA A 74 -22.20 -5.01 3.17
CA ALA A 74 -22.56 -6.38 2.79
C ALA A 74 -22.77 -7.30 4.01
N LEU A 75 -22.07 -7.04 5.10
CA LEU A 75 -22.19 -7.75 6.37
C LEU A 75 -23.31 -7.22 7.29
N ASN A 76 -24.04 -6.18 6.87
CA ASN A 76 -25.00 -5.44 7.70
C ASN A 76 -24.39 -4.94 9.02
N LEU A 77 -23.10 -4.60 9.02
CA LEU A 77 -22.40 -4.06 10.18
C LEU A 77 -22.39 -2.53 10.12
N PRO A 78 -22.86 -1.84 11.17
CA PRO A 78 -22.85 -0.38 11.16
C PRO A 78 -21.43 0.16 11.24
N GLU A 79 -21.19 1.25 10.51
CA GLU A 79 -20.10 2.17 10.83
C GLU A 79 -20.42 2.77 12.19
N ASN A 80 -19.51 2.63 13.16
CA ASN A 80 -19.68 3.27 14.45
C ASN A 80 -19.22 4.73 14.31
N PRO A 81 -20.13 5.71 14.42
CA PRO A 81 -19.75 7.12 14.48
C PRO A 81 -19.22 7.40 15.88
N PHE A 82 -18.09 6.81 16.27
CA PHE A 82 -17.48 7.16 17.55
C PHE A 82 -17.03 8.63 17.45
N LYS A 83 -17.69 9.43 18.28
CA LYS A 83 -17.62 10.90 18.34
C LYS A 83 -16.19 11.38 18.16
N LYS A 84 -15.90 11.85 16.94
CA LYS A 84 -14.80 12.73 16.58
C LYS A 84 -13.51 12.46 17.36
N LEU A 85 -12.55 11.73 16.79
CA LEU A 85 -11.19 12.27 16.74
C LEU A 85 -10.61 12.77 18.10
N THR A 86 -10.99 12.20 19.25
CA THR A 86 -10.56 12.74 20.56
C THR A 86 -9.11 12.37 20.85
N GLY A 87 -8.56 11.46 20.05
CA GLY A 87 -7.20 11.56 19.56
C GLY A 87 -7.18 11.19 18.05
N VAL A 88 -6.38 11.73 17.11
CA VAL A 88 -4.93 11.92 17.19
C VAL A 88 -4.47 11.30 18.48
N LEU A 89 -4.22 9.99 18.59
CA LEU A 89 -3.68 9.49 19.85
C LEU A 89 -2.53 10.44 20.25
N LEU A 90 -2.69 11.05 21.42
CA LEU A 90 -2.60 12.49 21.74
C LEU A 90 -1.24 13.19 21.51
N GLU A 91 -0.22 12.47 21.04
CA GLU A 91 1.15 12.93 20.90
C GLU A 91 1.91 12.09 19.85
N ARG A 92 1.68 12.30 18.55
CA ARG A 92 2.88 12.59 17.70
C ARG A 92 3.10 14.08 17.51
N ALA A 93 2.30 14.89 18.19
CA ALA A 93 2.61 16.27 18.50
C ALA A 93 3.60 16.44 19.67
N GLY A 94 3.84 15.45 20.53
CA GLY A 94 4.80 15.59 21.64
C GLY A 94 6.28 15.52 21.20
N SER A 95 6.67 14.47 20.47
CA SER A 95 8.10 14.19 20.24
C SER A 95 8.61 14.48 18.82
N LEU A 96 7.72 14.69 17.85
CA LEU A 96 8.11 15.12 16.49
C LEU A 96 8.00 16.63 16.29
N LYS A 97 7.39 17.35 17.25
CA LYS A 97 7.17 18.79 17.20
C LYS A 97 8.04 19.60 18.19
N LEU A 98 9.14 19.04 18.66
CA LEU A 98 10.14 19.76 19.46
C LEU A 98 11.59 19.54 19.00
N ASN A 99 11.83 19.19 17.73
CA ASN A 99 13.16 19.37 17.16
C ASN A 99 13.36 20.82 16.70
N GLY A 100 13.33 21.75 17.65
CA GLY A 100 14.11 23.00 17.68
C GLY A 100 14.24 23.89 16.43
N GLN A 101 13.43 23.73 15.39
CA GLN A 101 13.49 24.59 14.21
C GLN A 101 12.11 25.12 13.88
N ILE A 102 12.01 26.44 13.96
CA ILE A 102 10.86 27.29 13.70
C ILE A 102 10.53 27.33 12.18
N VAL A 103 11.10 26.44 11.34
CA VAL A 103 10.94 26.47 9.87
C VAL A 103 10.96 25.04 9.26
N GLY A 104 9.81 24.56 8.77
CA GLY A 104 9.73 23.50 7.73
C GLY A 104 9.59 22.02 8.15
N TYR A 105 9.22 21.19 7.18
CA TYR A 105 9.09 19.73 7.28
C TYR A 105 10.48 19.07 7.33
N SER A 106 10.80 18.38 8.43
CA SER A 106 12.17 17.86 8.63
C SER A 106 12.39 16.49 7.96
N PRO A 107 13.63 16.18 7.54
CA PRO A 107 14.00 14.84 7.04
C PRO A 107 13.66 13.70 8.02
N LEU A 108 13.79 13.92 9.33
CA LEU A 108 13.37 12.94 10.34
C LEU A 108 11.85 12.72 10.37
N SER A 109 11.07 13.79 10.21
CA SER A 109 9.60 13.70 10.11
C SER A 109 9.19 12.85 8.91
N ARG A 110 9.87 13.01 7.78
CA ARG A 110 9.66 12.18 6.58
C ARG A 110 9.85 10.70 6.86
N LEU A 111 10.97 10.33 7.48
CA LEU A 111 11.28 8.95 7.78
C LEU A 111 10.23 8.31 8.70
N LEU A 112 9.87 9.00 9.78
CA LEU A 112 8.90 8.49 10.76
C LEU A 112 7.48 8.39 10.20
N GLU A 113 7.09 9.29 9.30
CA GLU A 113 5.81 9.20 8.60
C GLU A 113 5.78 8.03 7.62
N LEU A 114 6.86 7.81 6.86
CA LEU A 114 6.99 6.64 5.97
C LEU A 114 6.92 5.33 6.75
N GLU A 115 7.56 5.24 7.91
CA GLU A 115 7.48 4.06 8.79
C GLU A 115 6.07 3.83 9.33
N GLY A 116 5.38 4.88 9.76
CA GLY A 116 3.98 4.81 10.17
C GLY A 116 3.08 4.30 9.04
N LEU A 117 3.30 4.77 7.81
CA LEU A 117 2.55 4.33 6.63
C LEU A 117 2.86 2.86 6.28
N VAL A 118 4.11 2.40 6.39
CA VAL A 118 4.45 0.98 6.21
C VAL A 118 3.67 0.10 7.19
N ILE A 119 3.63 0.49 8.47
CA ILE A 119 2.86 -0.23 9.50
C ILE A 119 1.36 -0.23 9.16
N GLY A 120 0.81 0.91 8.74
CA GLY A 120 -0.59 1.03 8.34
C GLY A 120 -0.95 0.13 7.15
N VAL A 121 -0.07 0.08 6.13
CA VAL A 121 -0.27 -0.77 4.94
C VAL A 121 -0.17 -2.26 5.31
N LEU A 122 0.76 -2.65 6.20
CA LEU A 122 0.79 -4.00 6.75
C LEU A 122 -0.51 -4.34 7.49
N GLY A 123 -1.01 -3.41 8.31
CA GLY A 123 -2.27 -3.57 9.05
C GLY A 123 -3.46 -3.86 8.15
N LYS A 124 -3.65 -3.08 7.07
CA LYS A 124 -4.75 -3.37 6.12
C LYS A 124 -4.50 -4.63 5.29
N ARG A 125 -3.26 -5.02 5.02
CA ARG A 125 -2.97 -6.30 4.35
C ARG A 125 -3.44 -7.48 5.22
N CYS A 126 -3.16 -7.42 6.52
CA CYS A 126 -3.65 -8.42 7.47
C CYS A 126 -5.19 -8.46 7.49
N LEU A 127 -5.85 -7.31 7.46
CA LEU A 127 -7.32 -7.24 7.32
C LEU A 127 -7.81 -7.99 6.08
N TRP A 128 -7.22 -7.75 4.92
CA TRP A 128 -7.63 -8.43 3.67
C TRP A 128 -7.40 -9.93 3.72
N GLN A 129 -6.30 -10.38 4.34
CA GLN A 129 -6.04 -11.81 4.59
C GLN A 129 -7.08 -12.43 5.52
N THR A 130 -7.43 -11.73 6.59
CA THR A 130 -8.48 -12.20 7.51
C THR A 130 -9.83 -12.30 6.80
N LEU A 131 -10.20 -11.30 5.99
CA LEU A 131 -11.47 -11.31 5.27
C LEU A 131 -11.54 -12.37 4.18
N GLU A 132 -10.43 -12.68 3.51
CA GLU A 132 -10.34 -13.82 2.58
C GLU A 132 -10.66 -15.14 3.29
N VAL A 133 -10.10 -15.37 4.47
CA VAL A 133 -10.41 -16.57 5.27
C VAL A 133 -11.88 -16.57 5.69
N LEU A 134 -12.41 -15.44 6.16
CA LEU A 134 -13.81 -15.35 6.58
C LEU A 134 -14.79 -15.55 5.43
N ALA A 135 -14.41 -15.24 4.19
CA ALA A 135 -15.24 -15.47 3.01
C ALA A 135 -15.55 -16.95 2.77
N THR A 136 -14.77 -17.88 3.34
CA THR A 136 -15.07 -19.32 3.31
C THR A 136 -16.32 -19.68 4.13
N LYS A 137 -16.67 -18.86 5.13
CA LYS A 137 -17.82 -19.06 6.02
C LYS A 137 -18.92 -18.02 5.83
N GLU A 138 -18.63 -16.92 5.16
CA GLU A 138 -19.53 -15.78 4.95
C GLU A 138 -19.76 -15.51 3.46
N PRO A 139 -20.88 -16.00 2.89
CA PRO A 139 -21.20 -15.80 1.49
C PRO A 139 -21.27 -14.32 1.06
N ALA A 140 -21.64 -13.41 1.97
CA ALA A 140 -21.70 -11.98 1.68
C ALA A 140 -20.32 -11.38 1.30
N LEU A 141 -19.23 -12.04 1.69
CA LEU A 141 -17.87 -11.62 1.36
C LEU A 141 -17.37 -12.16 0.01
N GLY A 142 -18.09 -13.10 -0.61
CA GLY A 142 -17.67 -13.72 -1.88
C GLY A 142 -17.64 -12.77 -3.09
N ALA A 143 -18.23 -11.59 -2.96
CA ALA A 143 -18.25 -10.57 -4.00
C ALA A 143 -16.98 -9.70 -4.06
N PHE A 144 -16.04 -9.85 -3.11
CA PHE A 144 -14.86 -9.00 -2.99
C PHE A 144 -13.58 -9.77 -3.38
N ASP A 145 -12.72 -9.12 -4.16
CA ASP A 145 -11.42 -9.66 -4.56
C ASP A 145 -10.34 -9.34 -3.50
N PHE A 146 -10.35 -10.08 -2.40
CA PHE A 146 -9.32 -9.94 -1.36
C PHE A 146 -7.91 -10.26 -1.84
N PRO A 147 -7.68 -11.26 -2.73
CA PRO A 147 -6.37 -11.48 -3.33
C PRO A 147 -5.80 -10.25 -4.04
N ASP A 148 -6.59 -9.53 -4.85
CA ASP A 148 -6.12 -8.29 -5.48
C ASP A 148 -5.81 -7.20 -4.45
N LEU A 149 -6.67 -7.01 -3.43
CA LEU A 149 -6.43 -6.05 -2.36
C LEU A 149 -5.13 -6.35 -1.58
N GLN A 150 -4.80 -7.63 -1.37
CA GLN A 150 -3.52 -8.02 -0.79
C GLN A 150 -2.34 -7.74 -1.72
N ALA A 151 -2.49 -8.00 -3.02
CA ALA A 151 -1.47 -7.72 -4.01
C ALA A 151 -1.21 -6.20 -4.13
N ARG A 152 -2.26 -5.38 -4.09
CA ARG A 152 -2.20 -3.91 -4.01
C ARG A 152 -1.39 -3.47 -2.80
N ALA A 153 -1.74 -3.97 -1.60
CA ALA A 153 -0.98 -3.67 -0.39
C ALA A 153 0.49 -4.11 -0.51
N GLY A 154 0.78 -5.23 -1.16
CA GLY A 154 2.15 -5.67 -1.50
C GLY A 154 2.91 -4.63 -2.32
N ARG A 155 2.31 -4.12 -3.41
CA ARG A 155 2.92 -3.08 -4.27
C ARG A 155 3.18 -1.78 -3.51
N GLN A 156 2.24 -1.39 -2.64
CA GLN A 156 2.39 -0.21 -1.79
C GLN A 156 3.55 -0.36 -0.80
N LEU A 157 3.69 -1.52 -0.16
CA LEU A 157 4.81 -1.80 0.75
C LEU A 157 6.17 -1.76 0.04
N SER A 158 6.26 -2.29 -1.17
CA SER A 158 7.50 -2.24 -1.95
C SER A 158 7.92 -0.78 -2.22
N ARG A 159 6.98 0.07 -2.68
CA ARG A 159 7.25 1.48 -2.97
C ARG A 159 7.58 2.29 -1.72
N LEU A 160 6.79 2.12 -0.66
CA LEU A 160 7.07 2.77 0.64
C LEU A 160 8.39 2.31 1.24
N GLY A 161 8.73 1.03 1.08
CA GLY A 161 9.97 0.45 1.56
C GLY A 161 11.19 1.11 0.91
N GLN A 162 11.14 1.36 -0.40
CA GLN A 162 12.17 2.08 -1.14
C GLN A 162 12.32 3.51 -0.63
N LEU A 163 11.24 4.29 -0.59
CA LEU A 163 11.29 5.67 -0.08
C LEU A 163 11.79 5.74 1.36
N ARG A 164 11.38 4.79 2.21
CA ARG A 164 11.86 4.72 3.59
C ARG A 164 13.37 4.48 3.63
N LEU A 165 13.90 3.61 2.78
CA LEU A 165 15.34 3.35 2.69
C LEU A 165 16.09 4.62 2.29
N ASP A 166 15.60 5.32 1.27
CA ASP A 166 16.20 6.55 0.74
C ASP A 166 16.18 7.70 1.77
N ALA A 167 15.16 7.72 2.64
CA ALA A 167 15.02 8.74 3.68
C ALA A 167 15.93 8.54 4.91
N ARG A 168 16.65 7.42 5.02
CA ARG A 168 17.42 7.08 6.25
C ARG A 168 18.61 8.00 6.49
N LEU A 169 19.53 8.09 5.54
CA LEU A 169 20.74 8.91 5.72
C LEU A 169 20.38 10.39 5.87
N PRO A 170 19.51 10.98 5.01
CA PRO A 170 19.11 12.37 5.17
C PRO A 170 18.44 12.70 6.50
N ALA A 171 17.82 11.72 7.17
CA ALA A 171 17.16 11.92 8.46
C ALA A 171 18.13 12.17 9.63
N PHE A 172 19.38 11.76 9.50
CA PHE A 172 20.39 11.84 10.57
C PHE A 172 21.63 12.67 10.20
N GLU A 173 21.75 13.12 8.95
CA GLU A 173 22.80 14.04 8.53
C GLU A 173 22.57 15.44 9.13
N SER A 174 23.49 15.91 9.95
CA SER A 174 23.55 17.31 10.35
C SER A 174 23.87 18.15 9.12
N THR A 175 23.02 19.13 8.79
CA THR A 175 23.42 20.18 7.84
C THR A 175 24.68 20.83 8.41
N PRO A 176 25.84 20.79 7.72
CA PRO A 176 27.04 21.41 8.24
C PRO A 176 26.74 22.89 8.45
N ALA A 177 26.86 23.35 9.71
CA ALA A 177 26.74 24.76 10.03
C ALA A 177 27.73 25.53 9.14
N PRO A 178 27.35 26.70 8.58
CA PRO A 178 28.30 27.53 7.86
C PRO A 178 29.49 27.76 8.79
N SER A 179 30.66 27.34 8.32
CA SER A 179 31.90 27.37 9.09
C SER A 179 32.14 28.79 9.62
N ARG A 180 32.16 28.94 10.95
CA ARG A 180 32.61 30.16 11.66
C ARG A 180 34.10 30.50 11.38
N ALA A 181 34.78 29.79 10.48
CA ALA A 181 36.14 30.11 10.07
C ALA A 181 36.22 31.39 9.20
N SER A 182 35.10 31.89 8.66
CA SER A 182 35.11 33.15 7.90
C SER A 182 34.91 34.42 8.74
N GLU A 183 34.54 34.32 10.03
CA GLU A 183 34.29 35.50 10.89
C GLU A 183 35.48 35.91 11.77
N ARG A 184 36.57 35.13 11.77
CA ARG A 184 37.77 35.44 12.59
C ARG A 184 38.91 36.15 11.86
N THR A 185 38.72 36.54 10.60
CA THR A 185 39.76 37.24 9.81
C THR A 185 39.52 38.74 9.62
N SER A 186 38.47 39.36 10.17
CA SER A 186 38.22 40.80 9.99
C SER A 186 38.51 41.69 11.21
N THR A 187 39.01 41.17 12.33
CA THR A 187 39.39 42.01 13.48
C THR A 187 40.87 41.89 13.77
N GLY A 188 41.67 42.63 12.99
CA GLY A 188 43.06 42.90 13.34
C GLY A 188 44.04 42.85 12.17
N ALA A 189 44.02 43.86 11.29
CA ALA A 189 45.24 44.33 10.62
C ALA A 189 44.95 45.67 9.92
N ARG A 190 45.49 46.73 10.51
CA ARG A 190 45.66 48.02 9.85
C ARG A 190 46.94 47.95 9.01
N SER A 191 46.88 48.49 7.79
CA SER A 191 47.99 49.02 6.98
C SER A 191 48.65 48.14 5.90
N SER A 192 48.66 48.76 4.71
CA SER A 192 49.67 48.76 3.65
C SER A 192 49.57 47.79 2.46
N ALA A 193 49.47 48.46 1.29
CA ALA A 193 50.26 48.25 0.07
C ALA A 193 49.89 47.12 -0.89
N THR A 194 49.37 47.57 -2.04
CA THR A 194 49.73 47.22 -3.43
C THR A 194 49.82 45.75 -3.87
N LYS A 195 49.02 45.49 -4.90
CA LYS A 195 49.36 44.93 -6.21
C LYS A 195 48.79 43.54 -6.52
N ASP A 196 48.08 43.56 -7.64
CA ASP A 196 48.12 42.62 -8.75
C ASP A 196 47.33 41.30 -8.72
N THR A 197 46.78 41.10 -9.92
CA THR A 197 46.41 39.87 -10.62
C THR A 197 45.21 38.99 -10.21
N SER A 198 44.38 38.83 -11.24
CA SER A 198 43.75 37.59 -11.73
C SER A 198 42.39 37.19 -11.17
N HIS A 199 41.37 37.58 -11.94
CA HIS A 199 40.14 36.84 -12.16
C HIS A 199 40.40 35.34 -12.32
N THR A 200 39.84 34.53 -11.42
CA THR A 200 39.48 33.13 -11.73
C THR A 200 38.02 32.93 -11.35
N THR A 201 37.19 32.92 -12.38
CA THR A 201 35.78 32.56 -12.33
C THR A 201 35.65 31.11 -11.90
N GLY A 202 35.11 30.86 -10.71
CA GLY A 202 34.73 29.53 -10.27
C GLY A 202 33.60 28.98 -11.15
N GLN A 203 33.87 27.86 -11.83
CA GLN A 203 32.85 27.10 -12.56
C GLN A 203 31.76 26.58 -11.61
N PRO A 204 30.48 26.55 -12.04
CA PRO A 204 29.45 25.84 -11.31
C PRO A 204 29.62 24.31 -11.48
N LEU A 205 29.42 23.58 -10.38
CA LEU A 205 29.37 22.12 -10.34
C LEU A 205 28.34 21.57 -11.34
N PRO A 206 28.65 20.49 -12.09
CA PRO A 206 27.70 19.89 -13.02
C PRO A 206 26.56 19.18 -12.26
N PRO A 207 25.33 19.14 -12.82
CA PRO A 207 24.24 18.39 -12.22
C PRO A 207 24.54 16.88 -12.25
N LEU A 208 24.29 16.20 -11.12
CA LEU A 208 24.36 14.76 -11.02
C LEU A 208 23.36 14.13 -12.00
N ARG A 209 23.88 13.37 -12.96
CA ARG A 209 23.06 12.62 -13.91
C ARG A 209 22.37 11.46 -13.18
N PRO A 210 21.06 11.21 -13.40
CA PRO A 210 20.44 9.98 -12.95
C PRO A 210 21.01 8.80 -13.76
N THR A 211 21.58 7.82 -13.07
CA THR A 211 21.89 6.52 -13.63
C THR A 211 20.61 5.69 -13.70
N PHE A 212 19.73 5.96 -14.67
CA PHE A 212 18.96 4.91 -15.36
C PHE A 212 18.15 5.46 -16.54
N ASP A 213 18.27 4.78 -17.69
CA ASP A 213 17.53 5.03 -18.92
C ASP A 213 16.24 4.19 -18.93
N LEU A 214 15.07 4.85 -18.82
CA LEU A 214 13.75 4.21 -18.86
C LEU A 214 13.34 3.71 -20.27
N SER A 215 14.14 3.98 -21.31
CA SER A 215 13.87 3.53 -22.69
C SER A 215 13.94 2.00 -22.87
N ARG A 216 14.46 1.26 -21.88
CA ARG A 216 14.59 -0.21 -21.93
C ARG A 216 13.56 -1.00 -21.14
N ALA A 217 12.66 -0.36 -20.39
CA ALA A 217 11.61 -1.08 -19.65
C ALA A 217 10.39 -1.45 -20.52
N SER A 218 10.27 -0.90 -21.74
CA SER A 218 9.09 -1.07 -22.61
C SER A 218 9.07 -2.36 -23.45
N LYS A 219 10.02 -3.29 -23.30
CA LYS A 219 10.11 -4.50 -24.16
C LYS A 219 9.89 -5.85 -23.46
N ARG A 220 9.11 -5.89 -22.39
CA ARG A 220 8.65 -7.15 -21.76
C ARG A 220 7.14 -7.17 -21.50
N ASP A 221 6.35 -6.84 -22.51
CA ASP A 221 4.89 -7.05 -22.50
C ASP A 221 4.43 -7.95 -23.67
N GLY A 222 5.20 -9.01 -23.95
CA GLY A 222 4.86 -10.01 -24.99
C GLY A 222 4.42 -11.37 -24.44
N GLY A 223 4.24 -11.50 -23.12
CA GLY A 223 4.03 -12.79 -22.43
C GLY A 223 2.61 -13.03 -21.91
N ALA A 224 1.80 -11.97 -21.71
CA ALA A 224 0.46 -12.08 -21.15
C ALA A 224 -0.60 -12.47 -22.21
N GLU A 225 -0.42 -12.03 -23.46
CA GLU A 225 -1.38 -12.33 -24.54
C GLU A 225 -1.33 -13.77 -25.06
N ARG A 226 -0.22 -14.51 -24.82
CA ARG A 226 -0.14 -15.93 -25.21
C ARG A 226 -0.87 -16.86 -24.23
N ARG A 227 -1.00 -16.49 -22.95
CA ARG A 227 -1.66 -17.34 -21.93
C ARG A 227 -3.18 -17.31 -22.05
N THR A 228 -3.75 -16.16 -22.40
CA THR A 228 -5.20 -16.00 -22.58
C THR A 228 -5.72 -16.69 -23.85
N GLY A 229 -4.87 -16.87 -24.87
CA GLY A 229 -5.20 -17.63 -26.09
C GLY A 229 -5.22 -19.15 -25.89
N GLU A 230 -4.29 -19.69 -25.10
CA GLU A 230 -4.18 -21.12 -24.80
C GLU A 230 -5.33 -21.60 -23.89
N GLU A 231 -5.68 -20.82 -22.86
CA GLU A 231 -6.82 -21.13 -21.96
C GLU A 231 -8.16 -21.07 -22.68
N ARG A 232 -8.34 -20.16 -23.65
CA ARG A 232 -9.55 -20.12 -24.50
C ARG A 232 -9.65 -21.33 -25.44
N ARG A 233 -8.52 -21.85 -25.93
CA ARG A 233 -8.49 -23.07 -26.75
C ARG A 233 -8.78 -24.32 -25.91
N GLN A 234 -8.24 -24.41 -24.70
CA GLN A 234 -8.51 -25.53 -23.78
C GLN A 234 -9.96 -25.56 -23.28
N ARG A 235 -10.60 -24.39 -23.07
CA ARG A 235 -12.04 -24.32 -22.75
C ARG A 235 -12.96 -24.76 -23.89
N MET A 236 -12.58 -24.52 -25.15
CA MET A 236 -13.35 -24.97 -26.33
C MET A 236 -13.24 -26.48 -26.57
N ILE A 237 -12.07 -27.09 -26.33
CA ILE A 237 -11.86 -28.54 -26.49
C ILE A 237 -12.69 -29.33 -25.46
N PHE A 238 -12.83 -28.81 -24.23
CA PHE A 238 -13.61 -29.49 -23.18
C PHE A 238 -15.14 -29.37 -23.38
N THR A 239 -15.63 -28.30 -23.99
CA THR A 239 -17.06 -28.15 -24.31
C THR A 239 -17.49 -28.98 -25.52
N SER A 240 -16.60 -29.22 -26.49
CA SER A 240 -16.87 -30.13 -27.61
C SER A 240 -16.94 -31.60 -27.18
N ALA A 241 -16.12 -32.04 -26.21
CA ALA A 241 -16.11 -33.42 -25.73
C ALA A 241 -17.32 -33.78 -24.82
N ALA A 242 -18.02 -32.77 -24.29
CA ALA A 242 -19.23 -32.94 -23.48
C ALA A 242 -20.52 -32.99 -24.32
N ALA A 243 -20.51 -32.43 -25.54
CA ALA A 243 -21.63 -32.49 -26.48
C ALA A 243 -21.74 -33.86 -27.18
N ASP A 244 -20.61 -34.54 -27.40
CA ASP A 244 -20.58 -35.82 -28.10
C ASP A 244 -21.05 -37.00 -27.22
N ARG A 245 -20.93 -36.88 -25.89
CA ARG A 245 -21.45 -37.90 -24.95
C ARG A 245 -22.96 -37.86 -24.71
N ARG A 246 -23.66 -36.78 -25.10
CA ARG A 246 -25.13 -36.70 -25.01
C ARG A 246 -25.87 -37.21 -26.24
N SER A 247 -25.15 -37.47 -27.34
CA SER A 247 -25.75 -37.90 -28.61
C SER A 247 -25.65 -39.43 -28.86
N GLY A 248 -25.00 -40.17 -27.95
CA GLY A 248 -24.67 -41.60 -28.15
C GLY A 248 -25.57 -42.62 -27.44
N THR A 249 -26.57 -42.21 -26.66
CA THR A 249 -27.46 -43.13 -25.94
C THR A 249 -28.88 -43.09 -26.49
N ASP A 250 -29.05 -43.45 -27.76
CA ASP A 250 -30.37 -43.89 -28.24
C ASP A 250 -30.24 -44.70 -29.54
N ARG A 251 -29.87 -45.98 -29.42
CA ARG A 251 -30.07 -47.01 -30.47
C ARG A 251 -29.64 -48.39 -29.96
N ARG A 252 -30.58 -49.13 -29.39
CA ARG A 252 -30.79 -50.59 -29.60
C ARG A 252 -31.74 -51.14 -28.53
N SER A 253 -32.99 -51.36 -28.89
CA SER A 253 -33.70 -52.63 -28.65
C SER A 253 -35.12 -52.55 -29.24
N SER A 254 -35.21 -52.82 -30.54
CA SER A 254 -36.43 -53.37 -31.13
C SER A 254 -36.06 -54.74 -31.66
N SER A 255 -36.61 -55.79 -31.05
CA SER A 255 -36.74 -57.12 -31.65
C SER A 255 -38.21 -57.55 -31.60
N PRO A 256 -38.67 -58.30 -32.61
CA PRO A 256 -40.08 -58.54 -32.86
C PRO A 256 -40.60 -59.78 -32.11
N GLY A 257 -41.88 -59.75 -31.73
CA GLY A 257 -42.57 -60.93 -31.20
C GLY A 257 -42.90 -61.95 -32.30
N PRO A 258 -43.01 -63.25 -31.96
CA PRO A 258 -43.62 -64.23 -32.85
C PRO A 258 -45.11 -64.43 -32.54
N ALA A 259 -45.82 -64.81 -33.60
CA ALA A 259 -47.21 -65.24 -33.64
C ALA A 259 -47.47 -66.54 -32.86
#